data_AF-A0A419K4U3-F1
#
_entry.id   AF-A0A419K4U3-F1
#
_cell.length_a   1.000
_cell.length_b   1.000
_cell.length_c   1.000
_cell.angle_alpha   90.00
_cell.angle_beta   90.00
_cell.angle_gamma   90.00
#
_symmetry.space_group_name_H-M   'P 1'
#
loop_
_entity.id
_entity.type
_entity.pdbx_description
1 polymer ?
#
loop_
_entity_poly.entity_id
_entity_poly.type
_entity_poly.pdbx_seq_one_letter_code
_entity_poly.pdbx_strand_id
1 'polypeptide(L)'
;MIVDREVLISALKLTRDGAHTTIEALSRDSRVPLQTVYEAVRRLGNEGLVTVRGCDVNMVGERRIMAAAKAVEMGADLERVCTFLTWSEFEDISGFAFEALR
;
A
#
# COMPACT_ATOMS: atom_id res chain seq x y z
N MET A 1 9.37 -3.89 -9.07
CA MET A 1 9.89 -5.28 -9.09
C MET A 1 8.83 -6.21 -8.48
N ILE A 2 8.84 -7.53 -8.78
CA ILE A 2 7.84 -8.48 -8.24
C ILE A 2 7.77 -8.40 -6.70
N VAL A 3 8.91 -8.34 -6.03
CA VAL A 3 9.00 -8.23 -4.57
C VAL A 3 8.31 -6.96 -4.05
N ASP A 4 8.69 -5.79 -4.58
CA ASP A 4 8.12 -4.51 -4.12
C ASP A 4 6.61 -4.48 -4.31
N ARG A 5 6.10 -5.06 -5.40
CA ARG A 5 4.66 -5.20 -5.65
C ARG A 5 3.98 -6.07 -4.58
N GLU A 6 4.47 -7.27 -4.31
CA GLU A 6 3.82 -8.15 -3.32
C GLU A 6 3.92 -7.58 -1.90
N VAL A 7 5.02 -6.89 -1.56
CA VAL A 7 5.17 -6.19 -0.28
C VAL A 7 4.20 -5.01 -0.19
N LEU A 8 4.03 -4.23 -1.26
CA LEU A 8 3.10 -3.09 -1.29
C LEU A 8 1.63 -3.56 -1.19
N ILE A 9 1.27 -4.65 -1.88
CA ILE A 9 -0.06 -5.27 -1.76
C ILE A 9 -0.30 -5.79 -0.34
N SER A 10 0.70 -6.42 0.27
CA SER A 10 0.62 -6.88 1.66
C SER A 10 0.42 -5.70 2.64
N ALA A 11 1.14 -4.60 2.43
CA ALA A 11 0.96 -3.38 3.23
C ALA A 11 -0.44 -2.79 3.06
N LEU A 12 -0.95 -2.70 1.83
CA LEU A 12 -2.34 -2.30 1.55
C LEU A 12 -3.36 -3.17 2.28
N LYS A 13 -3.20 -4.49 2.23
CA LYS A 13 -4.08 -5.44 2.89
C LYS A 13 -4.06 -5.28 4.41
N LEU A 14 -2.88 -5.28 5.02
CA LEU A 14 -2.73 -5.32 6.47
C LEU A 14 -3.01 -3.97 7.14
N THR A 15 -2.94 -2.86 6.39
CA THR A 15 -3.25 -1.52 6.92
C THR A 15 -4.70 -1.09 6.69
N ARG A 16 -5.54 -1.93 6.06
CA ARG A 16 -6.93 -1.60 5.71
C ARG A 16 -7.75 -1.12 6.93
N ASP A 17 -7.68 -1.85 8.03
CA ASP A 17 -8.54 -1.61 9.21
C ASP A 17 -7.81 -0.93 10.38
N GLY A 18 -6.48 -0.80 10.30
CA GLY A 18 -5.64 -0.34 11.41
C GLY A 18 -4.66 0.77 11.06
N ALA A 19 -4.53 1.18 9.80
CA ALA A 19 -3.51 2.08 9.27
C ALA A 19 -2.05 1.58 9.40
N HIS A 20 -1.72 0.78 10.43
CA HIS A 20 -0.37 0.31 10.72
C HIS A 20 -0.21 -1.21 10.61
N THR A 21 1.00 -1.65 10.31
CA THR A 21 1.46 -3.03 10.32
C THR A 21 2.96 -3.09 10.63
N THR A 22 3.54 -4.29 10.73
CA THR A 22 4.97 -4.47 11.01
C THR A 22 5.68 -5.19 9.87
N ILE A 23 7.00 -5.00 9.77
CA ILE A 23 7.84 -5.70 8.78
C ILE A 23 7.74 -7.23 8.92
N GLU A 24 7.60 -7.76 10.13
CA GLU A 24 7.40 -9.19 10.39
C GLU A 24 6.04 -9.69 9.88
N ALA A 25 4.99 -8.86 10.02
CA ALA A 25 3.66 -9.19 9.50
C ALA A 25 3.66 -9.19 7.97
N LEU A 26 4.29 -8.19 7.35
CA LEU A 26 4.48 -8.12 5.90
C LEU A 26 5.26 -9.31 5.36
N SER A 27 6.34 -9.71 6.03
CA SER A 27 7.13 -10.89 5.65
C SER A 27 6.29 -12.18 5.65
N ARG A 28 5.47 -12.37 6.69
CA ARG A 28 4.57 -13.53 6.78
C ARG A 28 3.48 -13.53 5.71
N ASP A 29 2.83 -12.39 5.48
CA ASP A 29 1.71 -12.30 4.53
C ASP A 29 2.18 -12.35 3.07
N SER A 30 3.25 -11.62 2.72
CA SER A 30 3.84 -11.62 1.37
C SER A 30 4.67 -12.88 1.03
N ARG A 31 5.03 -13.68 2.04
CA ARG A 31 5.95 -14.82 1.93
C ARG A 31 7.35 -14.43 1.40
N VAL A 32 7.75 -13.19 1.65
CA VAL A 32 9.06 -12.64 1.30
C VAL A 32 9.96 -12.65 2.54
N PRO A 33 11.25 -13.03 2.44
CA PRO A 33 12.17 -13.00 3.57
C PRO A 33 12.26 -11.63 4.25
N LEU A 34 12.41 -11.61 5.58
CA LEU A 34 12.34 -10.40 6.40
C LEU A 34 13.28 -9.28 5.91
N GLN A 35 14.54 -9.61 5.61
CA GLN A 35 15.52 -8.64 5.11
C GLN A 35 15.10 -8.05 3.77
N THR A 36 14.56 -8.87 2.88
CA THR A 36 14.07 -8.44 1.57
C THR A 36 12.83 -7.53 1.71
N VAL A 37 11.94 -7.81 2.67
CA VAL A 37 10.84 -6.90 3.00
C VAL A 37 11.35 -5.58 3.55
N TYR A 38 12.32 -5.60 4.46
CA TYR A 38 12.93 -4.39 5.01
C TYR A 38 13.49 -3.48 3.90
N GLU A 39 14.23 -4.05 2.95
CA GLU A 39 14.76 -3.31 1.80
C GLU A 39 13.66 -2.79 0.87
N ALA A 40 12.64 -3.59 0.59
CA ALA A 40 11.50 -3.20 -0.23
C ALA A 40 10.70 -2.05 0.39
N VAL A 41 10.38 -2.14 1.68
CA VAL A 41 9.65 -1.11 2.41
C VAL A 41 10.44 0.20 2.46
N ARG A 42 11.78 0.16 2.56
CA ARG A 42 12.60 1.37 2.44
C ARG A 42 12.53 2.02 1.06
N ARG A 43 12.56 1.23 -0.03
CA ARG A 43 12.40 1.75 -1.41
C ARG A 43 11.03 2.39 -1.58
N LEU A 44 9.96 1.68 -1.22
CA LEU A 44 8.58 2.16 -1.27
C LEU A 44 8.37 3.41 -0.41
N GLY A 45 9.08 3.50 0.73
CA GLY A 45 9.07 4.68 1.59
C GLY A 45 9.75 5.89 0.96
N ASN A 46 10.86 5.70 0.24
CA ASN A 46 11.52 6.76 -0.52
C ASN A 46 10.64 7.27 -1.69
N GLU A 47 9.76 6.43 -2.22
CA GLU A 47 8.74 6.79 -3.21
C GLU A 47 7.50 7.47 -2.59
N GLY A 48 7.43 7.60 -1.25
CA GLY A 48 6.32 8.23 -0.54
C GLY A 48 5.06 7.36 -0.41
N LEU A 49 5.12 6.09 -0.80
CA LEU A 49 3.97 5.18 -0.83
C LEU A 49 3.62 4.62 0.56
N VAL A 50 4.63 4.49 1.43
CA VAL A 50 4.49 4.02 2.80
C VAL A 50 5.27 4.91 3.76
N THR A 51 4.82 5.02 5.00
CA THR A 51 5.62 5.62 6.08
C THR A 51 6.27 4.51 6.89
N VAL A 52 7.57 4.62 7.12
CA VAL A 52 8.37 3.63 7.85
C VAL A 52 8.94 4.28 9.10
N ARG A 53 8.71 3.67 10.27
CA ARG A 53 9.28 4.10 11.56
C ARG A 53 9.83 2.89 12.30
N GLY A 54 11.14 2.68 12.22
CA GLY A 54 11.75 1.46 12.75
C GLY A 54 11.21 0.22 12.01
N CYS A 55 10.50 -0.64 12.73
CA CYS A 55 9.84 -1.83 12.17
C CYS A 55 8.35 -1.62 11.83
N ASP A 56 7.81 -0.43 12.11
CA ASP A 56 6.41 -0.10 11.83
C ASP A 56 6.25 0.48 10.43
N VAL A 57 5.19 0.06 9.75
CA VAL A 57 4.80 0.49 8.41
C VAL A 57 3.38 1.01 8.47
N ASN A 58 3.14 2.22 7.97
CA ASN A 58 1.86 2.89 8.03
C ASN A 58 1.42 3.40 6.64
N MET A 59 0.13 3.27 6.35
CA MET A 59 -0.53 3.83 5.18
C MET A 59 -1.92 4.37 5.56
N VAL A 60 -2.26 5.56 5.07
CA VAL A 60 -3.56 6.23 5.33
C VAL A 60 -4.00 7.04 4.12
N GLY A 61 -5.33 7.15 3.93
CA GLY A 61 -5.97 8.05 2.98
C GLY A 61 -5.40 7.94 1.56
N GLU A 62 -5.12 9.09 0.93
CA GLU A 62 -4.62 9.20 -0.44
C GLU A 62 -3.41 8.29 -0.74
N ARG A 63 -2.49 8.09 0.22
CA ARG A 63 -1.32 7.22 0.01
C ARG A 63 -1.71 5.77 -0.25
N ARG A 64 -2.81 5.29 0.33
CA ARG A 64 -3.33 3.95 0.07
C ARG A 64 -3.82 3.85 -1.37
N ILE A 65 -4.50 4.87 -1.89
CA ILE A 65 -4.88 4.84 -3.32
C ILE A 65 -3.66 4.96 -4.24
N MET A 66 -2.70 5.84 -3.94
CA MET A 66 -1.45 5.94 -4.72
C MET A 66 -0.69 4.61 -4.76
N ALA A 67 -0.62 3.91 -3.63
CA ALA A 67 -0.01 2.59 -3.54
C ALA A 67 -0.78 1.54 -4.34
N ALA A 68 -2.12 1.59 -4.33
CA ALA A 68 -2.94 0.70 -5.15
C ALA A 68 -2.68 0.92 -6.65
N ALA A 69 -2.68 2.18 -7.09
CA ALA A 69 -2.34 2.55 -8.45
C ALA A 69 -0.93 2.07 -8.83
N LYS A 70 0.05 2.26 -7.93
CA LYS A 70 1.43 1.80 -8.15
C LYS A 70 1.54 0.28 -8.24
N ALA A 71 0.78 -0.46 -7.42
CA ALA A 71 0.74 -1.92 -7.51
C ALA A 71 0.23 -2.39 -8.88
N VAL A 72 -0.82 -1.75 -9.40
CA VAL A 72 -1.36 -2.01 -10.74
C VAL A 72 -0.35 -1.65 -11.83
N GLU A 73 0.34 -0.51 -11.72
CA GLU A 73 1.45 -0.13 -12.61
C GLU A 73 2.57 -1.19 -12.62
N MET A 74 2.84 -1.82 -11.47
CA MET A 74 3.78 -2.95 -11.34
C MET A 74 3.23 -4.31 -11.84
N GLY A 75 2.06 -4.31 -12.49
CA GLY A 75 1.43 -5.49 -13.07
C GLY A 75 0.60 -6.33 -12.09
N ALA A 76 0.12 -5.73 -11.00
CA ALA A 76 -0.86 -6.40 -10.14
C ALA A 76 -2.23 -6.44 -10.83
N ASP A 77 -3.00 -7.48 -10.52
CA ASP A 77 -4.41 -7.55 -10.88
C ASP A 77 -5.21 -6.44 -10.19
N LEU A 78 -5.99 -5.69 -10.99
CA LEU A 78 -6.74 -4.52 -10.52
C LEU A 78 -7.79 -4.91 -9.47
N GLU A 79 -8.54 -5.99 -9.72
CA GLU A 79 -9.61 -6.44 -8.82
C GLU A 79 -9.04 -6.87 -7.45
N ARG A 80 -7.94 -7.63 -7.46
CA ARG A 80 -7.20 -8.04 -6.26
C ARG A 80 -6.77 -6.84 -5.43
N VAL A 81 -6.21 -5.81 -6.06
CA VAL A 81 -5.71 -4.62 -5.36
C VAL A 81 -6.86 -3.79 -4.80
N CYS A 82 -7.89 -3.52 -5.59
CA CYS A 82 -9.03 -2.71 -5.18
C CYS A 82 -9.82 -3.33 -4.01
N THR A 83 -9.80 -4.65 -3.85
CA THR A 83 -10.41 -5.34 -2.71
C THR A 83 -9.81 -4.93 -1.34
N PHE A 84 -8.59 -4.38 -1.33
CA PHE A 84 -7.92 -3.92 -0.10
C PHE A 84 -8.16 -2.44 0.21
N LEU A 85 -8.81 -1.68 -0.66
CA LEU A 85 -9.25 -0.32 -0.38
C LEU A 85 -10.58 -0.31 0.37
N THR A 86 -10.81 0.71 1.20
CA THR A 86 -12.09 0.92 1.88
C THR A 86 -13.05 1.69 0.98
N TRP A 87 -14.35 1.64 1.32
CA TRP A 87 -15.36 2.42 0.59
C TRP A 87 -15.09 3.93 0.69
N SER A 88 -14.69 4.42 1.86
CA SER A 88 -14.37 5.84 2.07
C SER A 88 -13.23 6.32 1.18
N GLU A 89 -12.24 5.46 0.88
CA GLU A 89 -11.12 5.81 -0.01
C GLU A 89 -11.57 6.04 -1.46
N PHE A 90 -12.61 5.33 -1.91
CA PHE A 90 -13.22 5.59 -3.22
C PHE A 90 -14.05 6.87 -3.19
N GLU A 91 -14.81 7.10 -2.13
CA GLU A 91 -15.61 8.31 -1.96
C GLU A 91 -14.72 9.56 -1.96
N ASP A 92 -13.63 9.55 -1.20
CA ASP A 92 -12.67 10.67 -1.10
C ASP A 92 -12.18 11.10 -2.48
N ILE A 93 -11.72 10.16 -3.30
CA ILE A 93 -11.23 10.48 -4.67
C ILE A 93 -12.34 10.99 -5.57
N SER A 94 -13.51 10.36 -5.51
CA SER A 94 -14.64 10.81 -6.33
C SER A 94 -15.03 12.24 -5.97
N GLY A 95 -15.06 12.57 -4.66
CA GLY A 95 -15.30 13.92 -4.17
C GLY A 95 -14.27 14.92 -4.69
N PHE A 96 -12.97 14.61 -4.52
CA PHE A 96 -11.90 15.46 -5.05
C PHE A 96 -12.01 15.69 -6.56
N ALA A 97 -12.33 14.64 -7.34
CA ALA A 97 -12.48 14.75 -8.79
C ALA A 97 -13.67 15.65 -9.18
N PHE A 98 -14.81 15.52 -8.49
CA PHE A 98 -15.97 16.37 -8.73
C PHE A 98 -15.73 17.83 -8.33
N GLU A 99 -15.01 18.08 -7.24
CA GLU A 99 -14.63 19.44 -6.84
C GLU A 99 -13.65 20.09 -7.82
N ALA A 100 -12.67 19.34 -8.34
CA ALA A 100 -11.70 19.84 -9.30
C ALA A 100 -12.31 20.16 -10.68
N LEU A 101 -13.49 19.63 -10.99
CA LEU A 101 -14.24 19.87 -12.24
C LEU A 101 -15.16 21.10 -12.17
N ARG A 102 -15.18 21.82 -11.05
CA ARG A 102 -16.00 23.01 -10.83
C ARG A 102 -15.20 24.30 -10.97
#